data_AF-A0A7Y7LUX8-F1
#
_entry.id   AF-A0A7Y7LUX8-F1
#
_cell.length_a   1.000
_cell.length_b   1.000
_cell.length_c   1.000
_cell.angle_alpha   90.00
_cell.angle_beta   90.00
_cell.angle_gamma   90.00
#
_symmetry.space_group_name_H-M   'P 1'
#
loop_
_entity.id
_entity.type
_entity.pdbx_description
1 polymer ?
#
loop_
_entity_poly.entity_id
_entity_poly.type
_entity_poly.pdbx_seq_one_letter_code
_entity_poly.pdbx_strand_id
1 'polypeptide(L)'
;MSPYYCIFIQVYCEVFRYRFEGQALSTKEAVKHTRRIGELLYVPRIHDPRPGRSLMIAMLLADDQESYVLPLLNRAYMLEVRGGFFIEGTEINPRGRALKNMKADTYPQRWFCRPVPRPVPPDAKAARLEAQRHGEMIAKALQRWPSRRGSFNPGGNASRVTELVQGDDHGPS
;
A
#
# COMPACT_ATOMS: atom_id res chain seq x y z
N MET A 1 -18.52 -18.60 35.61
CA MET A 1 -17.66 -18.62 34.41
C MET A 1 -18.45 -17.99 33.29
N SER A 2 -18.10 -16.77 32.88
CA SER A 2 -18.82 -16.07 31.79
C SER A 2 -18.11 -16.38 30.47
N PRO A 3 -18.78 -16.98 29.47
CA PRO A 3 -18.19 -17.18 28.16
C PRO A 3 -18.19 -15.83 27.42
N TYR A 4 -17.04 -15.17 27.39
CA TYR A 4 -16.87 -13.93 26.62
C TYR A 4 -16.85 -14.28 25.13
N TYR A 5 -18.02 -14.37 24.50
CA TYR A 5 -18.13 -14.40 23.05
C TYR A 5 -17.75 -13.03 22.51
N CYS A 6 -16.48 -12.85 22.16
CA CYS A 6 -16.03 -11.65 21.44
C CYS A 6 -16.44 -11.83 19.97
N ILE A 7 -17.63 -11.34 19.63
CA ILE A 7 -18.09 -11.33 18.24
C ILE A 7 -17.32 -10.22 17.52
N PHE A 8 -16.32 -10.61 16.72
CA PHE A 8 -15.63 -9.68 15.83
C PHE A 8 -16.36 -9.63 14.48
N ILE A 9 -16.30 -8.47 13.82
CA ILE A 9 -16.79 -8.28 12.46
C ILE A 9 -15.60 -8.50 11.53
N GLN A 10 -15.75 -9.41 10.60
CA GLN A 10 -14.77 -9.68 9.55
C GLN A 10 -15.44 -9.53 8.18
N VAL A 11 -14.94 -8.62 7.36
CA VAL A 11 -15.57 -8.28 6.07
C VAL A 11 -14.55 -7.73 5.07
N TYR A 12 -14.62 -8.19 3.82
CA TYR A 12 -13.79 -7.65 2.75
C TYR A 12 -14.30 -6.26 2.33
N CYS A 13 -13.45 -5.25 2.43
CA CYS A 13 -13.83 -3.86 2.23
C CYS A 13 -12.82 -3.12 1.36
N GLU A 14 -13.29 -2.11 0.67
CA GLU A 14 -12.44 -0.96 0.38
C GLU A 14 -12.56 0.09 1.49
N VAL A 15 -11.43 0.70 1.82
CA VAL A 15 -11.28 1.64 2.91
C VAL A 15 -10.67 2.93 2.40
N PHE A 16 -11.27 4.05 2.79
CA PHE A 16 -10.79 5.39 2.50
C PHE A 16 -10.46 6.11 3.80
N ARG A 17 -9.26 6.67 3.89
CA ARG A 17 -8.82 7.49 5.03
C ARG A 17 -9.22 8.93 4.80
N TYR A 18 -9.76 9.57 5.83
CA TYR A 18 -10.12 10.99 5.83
C TYR A 18 -9.05 11.87 6.45
N ARG A 19 -8.02 11.28 7.08
CA ARG A 19 -6.89 12.00 7.64
C ARG A 19 -5.56 11.40 7.17
N PHE A 20 -4.55 12.26 7.05
CA PHE A 20 -3.14 11.87 6.88
C PHE A 20 -2.35 12.51 8.02
N GLU A 21 -1.68 11.68 8.83
CA GLU A 21 -0.96 12.14 10.03
C GLU A 21 -1.81 13.04 10.94
N GLY A 22 -3.09 12.68 11.10
CA GLY A 22 -4.05 13.39 11.95
C GLY A 22 -4.70 14.61 11.29
N GLN A 23 -4.16 15.11 10.18
CA GLN A 23 -4.71 16.25 9.45
C GLN A 23 -5.80 15.81 8.49
N ALA A 24 -6.92 16.53 8.48
CA ALA A 24 -8.04 16.24 7.59
C ALA A 24 -7.65 16.46 6.13
N LEU A 25 -8.01 15.52 5.26
CA LEU A 25 -7.90 15.70 3.82
C LEU A 25 -8.99 16.66 3.35
N SER A 26 -8.58 17.72 2.66
CA SER A 26 -9.46 18.85 2.31
C SER A 26 -10.38 18.59 1.11
N THR A 27 -10.07 17.60 0.28
CA THR A 27 -10.82 17.32 -0.96
C THR A 27 -11.27 15.87 -1.05
N LYS A 28 -12.36 15.64 -1.80
CA LYS A 28 -12.86 14.28 -2.07
C LYS A 28 -11.87 13.49 -2.92
N GLU A 29 -11.16 14.16 -3.81
CA GLU A 29 -10.11 13.60 -4.68
C GLU A 29 -8.97 13.06 -3.82
N ALA A 30 -8.50 13.83 -2.83
CA ALA A 30 -7.47 13.37 -1.90
C ALA A 30 -7.91 12.11 -1.14
N VAL A 31 -9.15 12.08 -0.65
CA VAL A 31 -9.71 10.89 0.01
C VAL A 31 -9.74 9.68 -0.94
N LYS A 32 -10.16 9.85 -2.20
CA LYS A 32 -10.17 8.75 -3.19
C LYS A 32 -8.78 8.14 -3.41
N HIS A 33 -7.72 8.95 -3.39
CA HIS A 33 -6.34 8.45 -3.53
C HIS A 33 -5.86 7.60 -2.34
N THR A 34 -6.52 7.72 -1.17
CA THR A 34 -6.20 6.88 -0.01
C THR A 34 -6.79 5.47 -0.09
N ARG A 35 -7.60 5.16 -1.13
CA ARG A 35 -8.29 3.89 -1.28
C ARG A 35 -7.35 2.71 -1.07
N ARG A 36 -7.70 1.84 -0.12
CA ARG A 36 -7.09 0.54 0.11
C ARG A 36 -8.15 -0.53 0.11
N ILE A 37 -7.78 -1.77 -0.16
CA ILE A 37 -8.69 -2.92 -0.13
C ILE A 37 -8.05 -3.97 0.75
N GLY A 38 -8.86 -4.70 1.49
CA GLY A 38 -8.38 -5.83 2.27
C GLY A 38 -9.49 -6.41 3.14
N GLU A 39 -9.09 -7.33 4.00
CA GLU A 39 -9.97 -7.87 5.02
C GLU A 39 -10.01 -6.92 6.22
N LEU A 40 -11.17 -6.31 6.45
CA LEU A 40 -11.39 -5.55 7.66
C LEU A 40 -11.74 -6.49 8.80
N LEU A 41 -10.96 -6.41 9.86
CA LEU A 41 -11.26 -7.02 11.16
C LEU A 41 -11.55 -5.91 12.17
N TYR A 42 -12.78 -5.87 12.67
CA TYR A 42 -13.22 -4.99 13.75
C TYR A 42 -13.56 -5.82 14.99
N VAL A 43 -12.90 -5.52 16.10
CA VAL A 43 -13.12 -6.22 17.37
C VAL A 43 -13.82 -5.25 18.33
N PRO A 44 -15.16 -5.34 18.46
CA PRO A 44 -15.92 -4.52 19.39
C PRO A 44 -15.65 -4.99 20.81
N ARG A 45 -14.68 -4.33 21.47
CA ARG A 45 -14.41 -4.42 22.90
C ARG A 45 -13.92 -5.80 23.38
N ILE A 46 -12.60 -5.92 23.48
CA ILE A 46 -11.95 -6.91 24.34
C ILE A 46 -12.04 -6.39 25.77
N HIS A 47 -12.88 -7.02 26.59
CA HIS A 47 -13.08 -6.59 27.98
C HIS A 47 -11.87 -6.97 28.85
N ASP A 48 -11.13 -5.97 29.34
CA ASP A 48 -10.16 -6.10 30.42
C ASP A 48 -10.84 -5.66 31.74
N PRO A 49 -10.80 -6.45 32.82
CA PRO A 49 -11.40 -6.10 34.11
C PRO A 49 -10.76 -4.87 34.77
N ARG A 50 -9.60 -4.41 34.30
CA ARG A 50 -8.95 -3.18 34.76
C ARG A 50 -9.55 -1.98 34.02
N PRO A 51 -10.03 -0.94 34.73
CA PRO A 51 -10.56 0.28 34.13
C PRO A 51 -9.60 0.87 33.08
N GLY A 52 -10.13 1.26 31.91
CA GLY A 52 -9.37 1.91 30.85
C GLY A 52 -8.55 0.98 29.93
N ARG A 53 -8.60 -0.34 30.13
CA ARG A 53 -7.92 -1.33 29.27
C ARG A 53 -8.81 -2.11 28.31
N SER A 54 -10.11 -1.80 28.27
CA SER A 54 -10.97 -2.33 27.21
C SER A 54 -10.46 -1.84 25.85
N LEU A 55 -10.11 -2.77 24.96
CA LEU A 55 -9.57 -2.45 23.65
C LEU A 55 -10.66 -2.58 22.59
N MET A 56 -10.82 -1.55 21.78
CA MET A 56 -11.60 -1.61 20.54
C MET A 56 -10.62 -1.36 19.41
N ILE A 57 -10.50 -2.32 18.49
CA ILE A 57 -9.49 -2.28 17.44
C ILE A 57 -10.11 -2.48 16.07
N ALA A 58 -9.57 -1.77 15.09
CA ALA A 58 -9.86 -1.99 13.68
C ALA A 58 -8.55 -2.18 12.92
N MET A 59 -8.52 -3.21 12.08
CA MET A 59 -7.37 -3.60 11.28
C MET A 59 -7.83 -3.83 9.85
N LEU A 60 -7.06 -3.35 8.88
CA LEU A 60 -7.22 -3.73 7.48
C LEU A 60 -6.05 -4.63 7.10
N LEU A 61 -6.34 -5.90 6.88
CA LEU A 61 -5.35 -6.94 6.60
C LEU A 61 -5.28 -7.23 5.10
N ALA A 62 -4.09 -7.64 4.65
CA ALA A 62 -3.88 -8.11 3.29
C ALA A 62 -4.49 -9.51 3.12
N ASP A 63 -4.39 -10.06 1.91
CA ASP A 63 -4.96 -11.37 1.59
C ASP A 63 -4.31 -12.52 2.42
N ASP A 64 -3.10 -12.31 2.92
CA ASP A 64 -2.41 -13.22 3.85
C ASP A 64 -3.01 -13.27 5.26
N GLN A 65 -3.92 -12.36 5.61
CA GLN A 65 -4.52 -12.20 6.94
C GLN A 65 -3.52 -11.90 8.06
N GLU A 66 -2.29 -11.56 7.73
CA GLU A 66 -1.21 -11.30 8.69
C GLU A 66 -0.66 -9.88 8.55
N SER A 67 -0.51 -9.42 7.31
CA SER A 67 0.08 -8.12 7.00
C SER A 67 -0.95 -7.00 7.08
N TYR A 68 -0.62 -5.93 7.79
CA TYR A 68 -1.44 -4.72 7.81
C TYR A 68 -1.32 -3.94 6.49
N VAL A 69 -2.45 -3.69 5.83
CA VAL A 69 -2.55 -2.78 4.67
C VAL A 69 -2.57 -1.32 5.13
N LEU A 70 -3.21 -1.06 6.28
CA LEU A 70 -3.24 0.22 6.96
C LEU A 70 -2.81 0.05 8.42
N PRO A 71 -2.15 1.05 9.02
CA PRO A 71 -1.83 1.00 10.45
C PRO A 71 -3.10 0.79 11.30
N LEU A 72 -2.97 0.03 12.38
CA LEU A 72 -4.08 -0.29 13.28
C LEU A 72 -4.73 0.97 13.86
N LEU A 73 -6.06 0.96 13.97
CA LEU A 73 -6.81 1.89 14.80
C LEU A 73 -7.05 1.31 16.19
N ASN A 74 -6.60 2.02 17.22
CA ASN A 74 -6.94 1.75 18.61
C ASN A 74 -8.09 2.65 19.07
N ARG A 75 -8.81 2.23 20.11
CA ARG A 75 -10.04 2.87 20.63
C ARG A 75 -11.06 3.10 19.50
N ALA A 76 -11.12 2.15 18.57
CA ALA A 76 -11.91 2.25 17.37
C ALA A 76 -13.41 2.11 17.66
N TYR A 77 -14.21 3.07 17.22
CA TYR A 77 -15.67 2.97 17.27
C TYR A 77 -16.25 3.00 15.87
N MET A 78 -17.25 2.16 15.64
CA MET A 78 -17.93 2.02 14.35
C MET A 78 -19.26 2.77 14.38
N LEU A 79 -19.56 3.46 13.28
CA LEU A 79 -20.85 4.08 13.01
C LEU A 79 -21.35 3.61 11.65
N GLU A 80 -22.43 2.83 11.65
CA GLU A 80 -23.06 2.36 10.42
C GLU A 80 -23.73 3.52 9.65
N VAL A 81 -23.61 3.47 8.32
CA VAL A 81 -24.23 4.43 7.41
C VAL A 81 -24.74 3.71 6.16
N ARG A 82 -25.49 4.40 5.30
CA ARG A 82 -25.93 3.80 4.04
C ARG A 82 -24.73 3.44 3.16
N GLY A 83 -24.59 2.16 2.82
CA GLY A 83 -23.56 1.66 1.90
C GLY A 83 -22.20 1.37 2.54
N GLY A 84 -22.09 1.41 3.87
CA GLY A 84 -20.86 1.09 4.58
C GLY A 84 -20.89 1.53 6.03
N PHE A 85 -19.72 1.79 6.59
CA PHE A 85 -19.61 2.28 7.97
C PHE A 85 -18.38 3.17 8.11
N PHE A 86 -18.46 4.13 9.03
CA PHE A 86 -17.30 4.88 9.47
C PHE A 86 -16.66 4.17 10.66
N ILE A 87 -15.34 4.14 10.69
CA ILE A 87 -14.57 3.77 11.87
C ILE A 87 -13.68 4.93 12.25
N GLU A 88 -13.80 5.40 13.48
CA GLU A 88 -12.96 6.46 14.02
C GLU A 88 -12.14 5.93 15.18
N GLY A 89 -10.91 6.41 15.30
CA GLY A 89 -10.00 5.94 16.33
C GLY A 89 -8.66 6.64 16.27
N THR A 90 -7.68 6.04 16.94
CA THR A 90 -6.29 6.51 16.96
C THR A 90 -5.42 5.54 16.18
N GLU A 91 -4.89 6.02 15.05
CA GLU A 91 -3.92 5.31 14.22
C GLU A 91 -2.56 5.26 14.94
N ILE A 92 -1.95 4.08 15.01
CA ILE A 92 -0.64 3.88 15.64
C ILE A 92 0.42 3.60 14.57
N ASN A 93 1.34 4.54 14.36
CA ASN A 93 2.45 4.44 13.43
C ASN A 93 3.76 4.19 14.18
N PRO A 94 4.33 2.97 14.14
CA PRO A 94 5.59 2.69 14.81
C PRO A 94 6.75 3.49 14.19
N ARG A 95 7.54 4.16 15.02
CA ARG A 95 8.82 4.81 14.68
C ARG A 95 9.99 3.85 14.96
N GLY A 96 10.77 3.58 13.91
CA GLY A 96 12.08 2.91 13.99
C GLY A 96 12.03 1.38 13.87
N ARG A 97 13.17 0.78 13.50
CA ARG A 97 13.36 -0.68 13.36
C ARG A 97 14.01 -1.36 14.57
N ALA A 98 14.34 -0.61 15.63
CA ALA A 98 15.14 -1.11 16.74
C ALA A 98 14.28 -1.74 17.84
N LEU A 99 14.55 -3.03 18.10
CA LEU A 99 13.81 -3.91 19.02
C LEU A 99 13.66 -3.39 20.47
N LYS A 100 14.50 -2.45 20.90
CA LYS A 100 14.55 -1.99 22.31
C LYS A 100 13.97 -0.61 22.57
N ASN A 101 13.54 0.14 21.54
CA ASN A 101 12.98 1.50 21.70
C ASN A 101 11.96 1.82 20.60
N MET A 102 10.95 0.97 20.41
CA MET A 102 9.82 1.29 19.53
C MET A 102 9.01 2.44 20.15
N LYS A 103 9.27 3.65 19.68
CA LYS A 103 8.36 4.79 19.86
C LYS A 103 7.26 4.65 18.80
N ALA A 104 6.05 5.09 19.07
CA ALA A 104 5.00 5.13 18.06
C ALA A 104 4.38 6.51 18.04
N ASP A 105 4.09 7.00 16.84
CA ASP A 105 3.21 8.14 16.68
C ASP A 105 1.78 7.70 16.70
N THR A 106 0.96 8.55 17.30
CA THR A 106 -0.47 8.32 17.37
C THR A 106 -1.18 9.49 16.74
N TYR A 107 -2.04 9.21 15.77
CA TYR A 107 -2.80 10.24 15.06
C TYR A 107 -4.29 9.93 15.09
N PRO A 108 -5.17 10.92 15.29
CA PRO A 108 -6.61 10.70 15.10
C PRO A 108 -6.88 10.33 13.64
N GLN A 109 -7.78 9.39 13.42
CA GLN A 109 -8.09 8.88 12.09
C GLN A 109 -9.57 8.54 11.96
N ARG A 110 -10.08 8.69 10.74
CA ARG A 110 -11.42 8.28 10.32
C ARG A 110 -11.32 7.49 9.02
N TRP A 111 -11.85 6.29 9.03
CA TRP A 111 -11.99 5.41 7.87
C TRP A 111 -13.44 5.40 7.43
N PHE A 112 -13.69 5.53 6.12
CA PHE A 112 -14.93 5.05 5.52
C PHE A 112 -14.67 3.68 4.91
N CYS A 113 -15.42 2.69 5.35
CA CYS A 113 -15.29 1.31 4.91
C CYS A 113 -16.54 0.94 4.12
N ARG A 114 -16.37 0.59 2.85
CA ARG A 114 -17.43 0.10 1.98
C ARG A 114 -17.21 -1.40 1.74
N PRO A 115 -18.11 -2.27 2.23
CA PRO A 115 -18.09 -3.68 1.90
C PRO A 115 -18.14 -3.88 0.38
N VAL A 116 -17.30 -4.75 -0.13
CA VAL A 116 -17.25 -5.12 -1.55
C VAL A 116 -17.10 -6.64 -1.67
N PRO A 117 -17.57 -7.26 -2.77
CA PRO A 117 -17.34 -8.68 -3.00
C PRO A 117 -15.85 -8.99 -2.97
N ARG A 118 -15.47 -10.03 -2.23
CA ARG A 118 -14.10 -10.55 -2.30
C ARG A 118 -13.86 -11.07 -3.72
N PRO A 119 -12.77 -10.64 -4.41
CA PRO A 119 -12.37 -11.25 -5.65
C PRO A 119 -12.20 -12.75 -5.41
N VAL A 120 -12.90 -13.58 -6.20
CA VAL A 120 -12.64 -15.02 -6.18
C VAL A 120 -11.19 -15.18 -6.62
N PRO A 121 -10.33 -15.87 -5.83
CA PRO A 121 -8.97 -16.15 -6.27
C PRO A 121 -9.05 -16.76 -7.66
N PRO A 122 -8.30 -16.27 -8.66
CA PRO A 122 -8.27 -16.94 -9.95
C PRO A 122 -7.92 -18.40 -9.68
N ASP A 123 -8.66 -19.33 -10.30
CA ASP A 123 -8.34 -20.76 -10.23
C ASP A 123 -6.82 -20.89 -10.38
N ALA A 124 -6.16 -21.52 -9.41
CA ALA A 124 -4.71 -21.62 -9.39
C ALA A 124 -4.16 -22.17 -10.72
N LYS A 125 -4.96 -22.98 -11.42
CA LYS A 125 -4.69 -23.45 -12.78
C LYS A 125 -4.77 -22.35 -13.84
N ALA A 126 -5.77 -21.48 -13.77
CA ALA A 126 -5.94 -20.34 -14.67
C ALA A 126 -4.83 -19.29 -14.47
N ALA A 127 -4.50 -18.97 -13.21
CA ALA A 127 -3.41 -18.03 -12.88
C ALA A 127 -2.05 -18.56 -13.36
N ARG A 128 -1.79 -19.86 -13.20
CA ARG A 128 -0.56 -20.51 -13.69
C ARG A 128 -0.47 -20.49 -15.22
N LEU A 129 -1.59 -20.73 -15.92
CA LEU A 129 -1.66 -20.68 -17.37
C LEU A 129 -1.42 -19.26 -17.90
N GLU A 130 -1.96 -18.24 -17.24
CA GLU A 130 -1.77 -16.83 -17.61
C GLU A 130 -0.33 -16.37 -17.35
N ALA A 131 0.26 -16.74 -16.21
CA ALA A 131 1.66 -16.48 -15.91
C ALA A 131 2.60 -17.15 -16.94
N GLN A 132 2.28 -18.37 -17.36
CA GLN A 132 3.02 -19.06 -18.41
C GLN A 132 2.92 -18.33 -19.75
N ARG A 133 1.71 -17.93 -20.17
CA ARG A 133 1.51 -17.14 -21.40
C ARG A 133 2.27 -15.82 -21.36
N HIS A 134 2.25 -15.13 -20.22
CA HIS A 134 2.96 -13.88 -20.04
C HIS A 134 4.49 -14.07 -20.12
N GLY A 135 5.02 -15.12 -19.47
CA GLY A 135 6.42 -15.51 -19.57
C GLY A 135 6.85 -15.84 -21.01
N GLU A 136 6.01 -16.55 -21.77
CA GLU A 136 6.25 -16.85 -23.18
C GLU A 136 6.25 -15.59 -24.06
N MET A 137 5.37 -14.62 -23.79
CA MET A 137 5.37 -13.33 -24.49
C MET A 137 6.65 -12.53 -24.21
N ILE A 138 7.08 -12.47 -22.95
CA ILE A 138 8.33 -11.79 -22.57
C ILE A 138 9.54 -12.48 -23.21
N ALA A 139 9.60 -13.82 -23.16
CA ALA A 139 10.69 -14.58 -23.78
C ALA A 139 10.76 -14.34 -25.30
N LYS A 140 9.61 -14.33 -26.00
CA LYS A 140 9.55 -13.98 -27.43
C LYS A 140 9.98 -12.54 -27.70
N ALA A 141 9.62 -11.59 -26.83
CA ALA A 141 10.05 -10.20 -26.97
C ALA A 141 11.57 -10.05 -26.78
N LEU A 142 12.15 -10.76 -25.81
CA LEU A 142 13.59 -10.78 -25.57
C LEU A 142 14.37 -11.43 -26.72
N GLN A 143 13.85 -12.50 -27.32
CA GLN A 143 14.44 -13.13 -28.51
C GLN A 143 14.41 -12.25 -29.75
N ARG A 144 13.45 -11.32 -29.85
CA ARG A 144 13.34 -10.36 -30.96
C ARG A 144 14.23 -9.13 -30.77
N TRP A 145 14.82 -8.93 -29.60
CA TRP A 145 15.67 -7.77 -29.35
C TRP A 145 17.01 -7.93 -30.08
N PRO A 146 17.43 -6.98 -30.94
CA PRO A 146 18.73 -7.06 -31.59
C PRO A 146 19.84 -6.98 -30.54
N SER A 147 20.62 -8.04 -30.39
CA SER A 147 21.82 -8.06 -29.54
C SER A 147 22.83 -7.03 -30.05
N ARG A 148 22.79 -5.78 -29.55
CA ARG A 148 23.89 -4.83 -29.72
C ARG A 148 25.09 -5.38 -28.94
N ARG A 149 25.96 -6.09 -29.65
CA ARG A 149 27.26 -6.55 -29.16
C ARG A 149 28.20 -5.34 -29.09
N GLY A 150 28.04 -4.52 -28.07
CA GLY A 150 29.05 -3.52 -27.69
C GLY A 150 30.17 -4.23 -26.95
N SER A 151 31.32 -4.43 -27.59
CA SER A 151 32.54 -4.88 -26.95
C SER A 151 32.95 -3.85 -25.89
N PHE A 152 32.91 -4.21 -24.61
CA PHE A 152 33.52 -3.40 -23.56
C PHE A 152 35.01 -3.73 -23.53
N ASN A 153 35.85 -2.79 -23.98
CA ASN A 153 37.31 -2.94 -24.03
C ASN A 153 37.91 -2.16 -22.85
N PRO A 154 38.38 -2.81 -21.77
CA PRO A 154 38.97 -2.11 -20.63
C PRO A 154 40.47 -1.94 -20.88
N GLY A 155 40.83 -0.88 -21.61
CA GLY A 155 42.23 -0.52 -21.81
C GLY A 155 42.47 0.17 -23.14
N GLY A 156 42.70 1.48 -23.12
CA GLY A 156 43.03 2.22 -24.34
C GLY A 156 42.96 3.73 -24.20
N ASN A 157 44.01 4.28 -23.58
CA ASN A 157 44.56 5.64 -23.69
C ASN A 157 43.66 6.89 -23.63
N ALA A 158 44.05 7.75 -22.68
CA ALA A 158 43.97 9.18 -22.76
C ALA A 158 44.50 9.71 -24.11
N SER A 159 43.70 10.50 -24.81
CA SER A 159 44.11 11.82 -25.28
C SER A 159 42.92 12.63 -25.75
N ARG A 160 43.05 13.91 -25.45
CA ARG A 160 42.15 15.03 -25.62
C ARG A 160 42.18 15.51 -27.08
N VAL A 161 41.43 16.58 -27.36
CA VAL A 161 41.42 17.44 -28.56
C VAL A 161 40.26 17.08 -29.52
N THR A 162 39.06 17.63 -29.27
CA THR A 162 38.46 18.81 -29.96
C THR A 162 38.34 18.66 -31.46
N GLU A 163 37.12 18.72 -31.99
CA GLU A 163 36.65 19.85 -32.80
C GLU A 163 35.19 19.70 -33.25
N LEU A 164 34.69 20.81 -33.81
CA LEU A 164 33.50 21.03 -34.64
C LEU A 164 32.35 21.75 -33.91
N VAL A 165 31.81 22.86 -34.38
CA VAL A 165 32.10 23.76 -35.53
C VAL A 165 31.08 24.91 -35.42
N GLN A 166 31.39 26.12 -35.91
CA GLN A 166 30.54 26.91 -36.85
C GLN A 166 30.95 28.38 -36.96
N GLY A 167 31.10 28.85 -38.20
CA GLY A 167 31.21 30.27 -38.52
C GLY A 167 31.72 30.58 -39.92
N ASP A 168 31.06 30.04 -40.95
CA ASP A 168 30.95 30.63 -42.30
C ASP A 168 30.42 32.08 -42.19
N ASP A 169 30.64 33.08 -43.05
CA ASP A 169 31.39 33.30 -44.29
C ASP A 169 31.09 34.79 -44.68
N HIS A 170 31.82 35.33 -45.68
CA HIS A 170 31.62 36.61 -46.42
C HIS A 170 32.25 37.89 -45.82
N GLY A 171 32.99 38.73 -46.56
CA GLY A 171 33.30 38.79 -48.00
C GLY A 171 34.30 39.93 -48.26
N PRO A 172 34.78 40.13 -49.51
CA PRO A 172 35.96 40.94 -49.80
C PRO A 172 35.63 42.38 -50.22
N SER A 173 36.47 43.32 -49.80
CA SER A 173 37.06 44.43 -50.59
C SER A 173 38.04 45.21 -49.74
#